data_AF-A0A7C1X919-F1
#
_entry.id   AF-A0A7C1X919-F1
#
_cell.length_a   1.000
_cell.length_b   1.000
_cell.length_c   1.000
_cell.angle_alpha   90.00
_cell.angle_beta   90.00
_cell.angle_gamma   90.00
#
_symmetry.space_group_name_H-M   'P 1'
#
loop_
_entity.id
_entity.type
_entity.pdbx_description
1 polymer ?
#
loop_
_entity_poly.entity_id
_entity_poly.type
_entity_poly.pdbx_seq_one_letter_code
_entity_poly.pdbx_strand_id
1 'polypeptide(L)'
;MEKSLVIVESPAKAKTIKKYLGKGFEVLASYGHVRDLLPKEGAVDPADDFAMKYQIIERNQKHVDAIVRALKKADNLYLATDPDREGEAISWHLYEILKSQGLLEGKKVGRVAFNEVTKRAVNDAVAQPRELSQDLINAQLARRALDYLVGFNLSPLLWKKIRRGLSAGRVQSPALRLIVEREMEIEKFKPREYWSIEAELEAGLKKKKQTLNAKLTHLDGKKLSQFSINTEAKASKAEQTLALAANGKLRVSKVEKKKRKRNPAAPFTTSTLQQEAARKLGFTTRKTMSVAQQLYEGTDLGGETVGLITYMRTD
;
A
#
# COMPACT_ATOMS: atom_id res chain seq x y z
N MET A 1 34.40 20.69 15.99
CA MET A 1 32.94 20.55 15.75
C MET A 1 32.57 19.15 16.17
N GLU A 2 31.50 19.01 16.95
CA GLU A 2 30.95 17.71 17.32
C GLU A 2 30.63 16.92 16.04
N LYS A 3 31.14 15.69 15.95
CA LYS A 3 30.86 14.81 14.80
C LYS A 3 29.56 14.07 15.07
N SER A 4 28.61 14.19 14.16
CA SER A 4 27.31 13.52 14.30
C SER A 4 27.19 12.36 13.31
N LEU A 5 26.76 11.19 13.79
CA LEU A 5 26.44 10.04 12.95
C LEU A 5 24.93 9.97 12.73
N VAL A 6 24.50 9.91 11.48
CA VAL A 6 23.10 9.72 11.08
C VAL A 6 22.97 8.34 10.45
N ILE A 7 22.04 7.53 10.94
CA ILE A 7 21.75 6.20 10.39
C ILE A 7 20.40 6.23 9.68
N VAL A 8 20.36 5.79 8.44
CA VAL A 8 19.16 5.70 7.62
C VAL A 8 18.93 4.26 7.15
N GLU A 9 17.74 3.96 6.63
CA GLU A 9 17.42 2.59 6.19
C GLU A 9 18.10 2.21 4.85
N SER A 10 18.17 3.15 3.90
CA SER A 10 18.57 2.87 2.51
C SER A 10 19.75 3.72 2.03
N PRO A 11 20.56 3.21 1.09
CA PRO A 11 21.70 3.96 0.54
C PRO A 11 21.32 5.22 -0.25
N ALA A 12 20.20 5.19 -0.97
CA ALA A 12 19.71 6.34 -1.73
C ALA A 12 19.41 7.51 -0.79
N LYS A 13 18.66 7.24 0.28
CA LYS A 13 18.37 8.21 1.35
C LYS A 13 19.64 8.72 2.02
N ALA A 14 20.64 7.86 2.24
CA ALA A 14 21.92 8.25 2.83
C ALA A 14 22.65 9.29 1.96
N LYS A 15 22.68 9.07 0.64
CA LYS A 15 23.29 10.00 -0.33
C LYS A 15 22.59 11.35 -0.32
N THR A 16 21.25 11.36 -0.37
CA THR A 16 20.43 12.58 -0.36
C THR A 16 20.63 13.38 0.92
N ILE A 17 20.52 12.74 2.09
CA ILE A 17 20.63 13.41 3.40
C ILE A 17 22.05 13.93 3.65
N LYS A 18 23.09 13.20 3.24
CA LYS A 18 24.48 13.66 3.36
C LYS A 18 24.71 14.96 2.60
N LYS A 19 24.10 15.14 1.42
CA LYS A 19 24.17 16.39 0.66
C LYS A 19 23.52 17.55 1.41
N TYR A 20 22.43 17.31 2.14
CA TYR A 20 21.67 18.36 2.85
C TYR A 20 22.29 18.78 4.18
N LEU A 21 22.88 17.84 4.93
CA LEU A 21 23.47 18.09 6.25
C LEU A 21 24.93 18.59 6.20
N GLY A 22 25.69 18.24 5.15
CA GLY A 22 27.04 18.75 4.93
C GLY A 22 28.14 18.09 5.79
N LYS A 23 29.29 18.76 5.93
CA LYS A 23 30.56 18.18 6.41
C LYS A 23 30.60 17.78 7.89
N GLY A 24 29.65 18.24 8.71
CA GLY A 24 29.56 17.88 10.14
C GLY A 24 28.91 16.53 10.43
N PHE A 25 28.32 15.89 9.41
CA PHE A 25 27.54 14.67 9.55
C PHE A 25 28.13 13.53 8.73
N GLU A 26 28.37 12.40 9.40
CA GLU A 26 28.55 11.12 8.73
C GLU A 26 27.18 10.45 8.58
N VAL A 27 26.84 9.98 7.37
CA VAL A 27 25.54 9.35 7.11
C VAL A 27 25.76 7.93 6.59
N LEU A 28 25.24 6.94 7.30
CA LEU A 28 25.36 5.51 6.97
C LEU A 28 23.99 4.86 6.79
N ALA A 29 23.92 3.81 5.98
CA ALA A 29 22.71 3.03 5.77
C ALA A 29 22.77 1.68 6.52
N SER A 30 21.66 1.28 7.14
CA SER A 30 21.50 -0.02 7.80
C SER A 30 21.12 -1.15 6.84
N TYR A 31 20.64 -0.82 5.63
CA TYR A 31 20.11 -1.75 4.64
C TYR A 31 18.90 -2.53 5.17
N GLY A 32 17.94 -1.80 5.75
CA GLY A 32 16.74 -2.36 6.37
C GLY A 32 16.97 -2.79 7.82
N HIS A 33 16.26 -3.85 8.21
CA HIS A 33 16.39 -4.51 9.51
C HIS A 33 17.81 -5.06 9.73
N VAL A 34 18.36 -4.86 10.93
CA VAL A 34 19.69 -5.35 11.33
C VAL A 34 19.62 -6.61 12.21
N ARG A 35 18.48 -6.86 12.84
CA ARG A 35 18.20 -8.08 13.61
C ARG A 35 16.92 -8.72 13.09
N ASP A 36 16.81 -10.02 13.30
CA ASP A 36 15.56 -10.75 13.12
C ASP A 36 15.40 -11.79 14.23
N LEU A 37 14.17 -12.31 14.42
CA LEU A 37 13.89 -13.42 15.31
C LEU A 37 14.74 -14.63 14.93
N LEU A 38 15.14 -15.42 15.94
CA LEU A 38 15.81 -16.70 15.71
C LEU A 38 14.94 -17.58 14.77
N PRO A 39 15.51 -18.18 13.71
CA PRO A 39 14.76 -19.01 12.76
C PRO A 39 14.55 -20.44 13.30
N LYS A 40 14.20 -20.56 14.59
CA LYS A 40 14.02 -21.83 15.31
C LYS A 40 12.84 -21.71 16.28
N GLU A 41 12.39 -22.84 16.83
CA GLU A 41 11.41 -22.88 17.92
C GLU A 41 11.84 -22.02 19.12
N GLY A 42 10.86 -21.41 19.77
CA GLY A 42 11.07 -20.63 20.99
C GLY A 42 11.72 -19.26 20.80
N ALA A 43 11.62 -18.67 19.59
CA ALA A 43 12.07 -17.29 19.34
C ALA A 43 11.12 -16.24 19.97
N VAL A 44 9.88 -16.64 20.23
CA VAL A 44 8.88 -15.88 21.00
C VAL A 44 8.42 -16.80 22.11
N ASP A 45 8.52 -16.35 23.36
CA ASP A 45 8.15 -17.14 24.54
C ASP A 45 6.87 -16.63 25.21
N PRO A 46 5.69 -17.23 24.96
CA PRO A 46 4.44 -16.81 25.58
C PRO A 46 4.38 -17.00 27.10
N ALA A 47 5.26 -17.82 27.68
CA ALA A 47 5.30 -18.04 29.13
C ALA A 47 6.07 -16.94 29.87
N ASP A 48 6.95 -16.21 29.17
CA ASP A 48 7.77 -15.13 29.69
C ASP A 48 7.41 -13.80 29.00
N ASP A 49 6.16 -13.35 29.16
CA ASP A 49 5.62 -12.10 28.60
C ASP A 49 5.96 -11.86 27.11
N PHE A 50 5.91 -12.92 26.30
CA PHE A 50 6.25 -12.90 24.88
C PHE A 50 7.70 -12.47 24.59
N ALA A 51 8.63 -12.75 25.50
CA ALA A 51 10.05 -12.43 25.34
C ALA A 51 10.57 -12.92 23.97
N MET A 52 11.21 -12.00 23.24
CA MET A 52 11.67 -12.21 21.87
C MET A 52 13.19 -12.34 21.79
N LYS A 53 13.65 -13.43 21.17
CA LYS A 53 15.06 -13.71 20.94
C LYS A 53 15.46 -13.30 19.53
N TYR A 54 16.36 -12.34 19.45
CA TYR A 54 16.86 -11.78 18.20
C TYR A 54 18.29 -12.22 17.90
N GLN A 55 18.61 -12.40 16.63
CA GLN A 55 19.97 -12.52 16.11
C GLN A 55 20.24 -11.44 15.07
N ILE A 56 21.51 -11.06 14.92
CA ILE A 56 21.92 -10.19 13.82
C ILE A 56 21.71 -10.92 12.50
N ILE A 57 21.20 -10.19 11.50
CA ILE A 57 21.07 -10.72 10.15
C ILE A 57 22.47 -10.77 9.53
N GLU A 58 22.98 -11.97 9.23
CA GLU A 58 24.35 -12.22 8.77
C GLU A 58 24.76 -11.31 7.59
N ARG A 59 23.90 -11.19 6.56
CA ARG A 59 24.16 -10.32 5.40
C ARG A 59 24.34 -8.84 5.76
N ASN A 60 23.80 -8.40 6.90
CA ASN A 60 23.82 -7.02 7.37
C ASN A 60 24.88 -6.78 8.46
N GLN A 61 25.60 -7.82 8.92
CA GLN A 61 26.66 -7.69 9.93
C GLN A 61 27.71 -6.65 9.56
N LYS A 62 28.20 -6.68 8.31
CA LYS A 62 29.17 -5.71 7.79
C LYS A 62 28.72 -4.25 7.91
N HIS A 63 27.42 -4.00 7.83
CA HIS A 63 26.83 -2.66 7.94
C HIS A 63 26.75 -2.23 9.40
N VAL A 64 26.37 -3.15 10.30
CA VAL A 64 26.43 -2.93 11.75
C VAL A 64 27.86 -2.60 12.18
N ASP A 65 28.86 -3.35 11.70
CA ASP A 65 30.26 -3.11 12.04
C ASP A 65 30.74 -1.74 11.54
N ALA A 66 30.28 -1.30 10.37
CA ALA A 66 30.57 0.03 9.85
C ALA A 66 29.96 1.13 10.73
N ILE A 67 28.70 0.95 11.16
CA ILE A 67 28.01 1.84 12.09
C ILE A 67 28.75 1.93 13.43
N VAL A 68 29.13 0.79 14.01
CA VAL A 68 29.92 0.71 15.25
C VAL A 68 31.23 1.48 15.12
N ARG A 69 31.97 1.29 14.02
CA ARG A 69 33.24 2.00 13.77
C ARG A 69 33.06 3.51 13.64
N ALA A 70 31.98 3.96 12.99
CA ALA A 70 31.68 5.38 12.87
C ALA A 70 31.24 5.99 14.20
N LEU A 71 30.39 5.29 14.97
CA LEU A 71 29.86 5.77 16.24
C LEU A 71 30.96 6.00 17.28
N LYS A 72 32.01 5.17 17.29
CA LYS A 72 33.18 5.37 18.16
C LYS A 72 33.86 6.73 17.93
N LYS A 73 33.69 7.34 16.76
CA LYS A 73 34.29 8.63 16.37
C LYS A 73 33.30 9.81 16.42
N ALA A 74 32.03 9.54 16.73
CA ALA A 74 30.96 10.53 16.74
C ALA A 74 30.52 10.85 18.18
N ASP A 75 30.14 12.08 18.43
CA ASP A 75 29.63 12.56 19.72
C ASP A 75 28.11 12.37 19.83
N ASN A 76 27.42 12.49 18.69
CA ASN A 76 25.97 12.40 18.58
C ASN A 76 25.53 11.28 17.61
N LEU A 77 24.43 10.60 17.94
CA LEU A 77 23.78 9.58 17.12
C LEU A 77 22.35 10.00 16.77
N TYR A 78 22.05 10.08 15.47
CA TYR A 78 20.72 10.34 14.95
C TYR A 78 20.18 9.13 14.19
N LEU A 79 19.03 8.63 14.60
CA LEU A 79 18.33 7.52 13.98
C LEU A 79 17.26 8.08 13.03
N ALA A 80 17.52 8.03 11.72
CA ALA A 80 16.74 8.67 10.65
C ALA A 80 16.06 7.65 9.72
N THR A 81 15.46 6.61 10.30
CA THR A 81 14.61 5.65 9.58
C THR A 81 13.25 6.26 9.23
N ASP A 82 12.49 5.57 8.37
CA ASP A 82 11.18 6.05 7.91
C ASP A 82 10.20 6.35 9.07
N PRO A 83 9.21 7.24 8.87
CA PRO A 83 8.31 7.69 9.94
C PRO A 83 7.16 6.70 10.22
N ASP A 84 7.39 5.40 10.04
CA ASP A 84 6.42 4.34 10.35
C ASP A 84 6.92 3.43 11.50
N ARG A 85 6.06 2.50 11.94
CA ARG A 85 6.41 1.53 13.00
C ARG A 85 7.59 0.62 12.62
N GLU A 86 7.78 0.32 11.34
CA GLU A 86 8.90 -0.51 10.88
C GLU A 86 10.22 0.27 11.02
N GLY A 87 10.23 1.53 10.59
CA GLY A 87 11.34 2.43 10.81
C GLY A 87 11.65 2.61 12.29
N GLU A 88 10.64 2.75 13.15
CA GLU A 88 10.85 2.85 14.60
C GLU A 88 11.51 1.59 15.17
N ALA A 89 11.07 0.40 14.75
CA ALA A 89 11.66 -0.87 15.17
C ALA A 89 13.10 -1.05 14.67
N ILE A 90 13.43 -0.61 13.44
CA ILE A 90 14.82 -0.63 12.94
C ILE A 90 15.71 0.25 13.81
N SER A 91 15.23 1.46 14.13
CA SER A 91 15.93 2.39 15.01
C SER A 91 16.14 1.80 16.40
N TRP A 92 15.12 1.18 16.98
CA TRP A 92 15.20 0.47 18.25
C TRP A 92 16.19 -0.71 18.20
N HIS A 93 16.18 -1.50 17.12
CA HIS A 93 17.12 -2.62 16.99
C HIS A 93 18.57 -2.16 16.96
N LEU A 94 18.86 -1.08 16.24
CA LEU A 94 20.18 -0.45 16.22
C LEU A 94 20.55 0.09 17.61
N TYR A 95 19.64 0.81 18.25
CA TYR A 95 19.84 1.35 19.60
C TYR A 95 20.24 0.24 20.58
N GLU A 96 19.49 -0.85 20.63
CA GLU A 96 19.76 -1.98 21.53
C GLU A 96 21.10 -2.68 21.24
N ILE A 97 21.49 -2.86 19.97
CA ILE A 97 22.80 -3.42 19.60
C ILE A 97 23.93 -2.51 20.11
N LEU A 98 23.79 -1.20 19.93
CA LEU A 98 24.82 -0.24 20.30
C LEU A 98 24.89 -0.09 21.82
N LYS A 99 23.74 -0.15 22.51
CA LYS A 99 23.63 -0.16 23.97
C LYS A 99 24.28 -1.40 24.58
N SER A 100 24.02 -2.60 24.03
CA SER A 100 24.61 -3.85 24.55
C SER A 100 26.13 -3.90 24.38
N GLN A 101 26.70 -3.06 23.51
CA GLN A 101 28.15 -2.90 23.32
C GLN A 101 28.75 -1.75 24.14
N GLY A 102 27.97 -1.06 24.97
CA GLY A 102 28.43 0.08 25.77
C GLY A 102 28.78 1.33 24.95
N LEU A 103 28.31 1.44 23.70
CA LEU A 103 28.73 2.51 22.79
C LEU A 103 27.91 3.80 22.91
N LEU A 104 26.84 3.79 23.72
CA LEU A 104 25.94 4.92 23.89
C LEU A 104 26.27 5.79 25.12
N GLU A 105 27.17 5.32 25.99
CA GLU A 105 27.56 6.05 27.19
C GLU A 105 28.20 7.40 26.83
N GLY A 106 27.69 8.49 27.43
CA GLY A 106 28.17 9.85 27.17
C GLY A 106 27.81 10.44 25.81
N LYS A 107 26.99 9.76 24.98
CA LYS A 107 26.56 10.25 23.67
C LYS A 107 25.11 10.71 23.68
N LYS A 108 24.80 11.76 22.91
CA LYS A 108 23.41 12.17 22.68
C LYS A 108 22.81 11.30 21.59
N VAL A 109 21.66 10.69 21.87
CA VAL A 109 20.93 9.84 20.91
C VAL A 109 19.58 10.47 20.61
N GLY A 110 19.25 10.64 19.34
CA GLY A 110 18.01 11.27 18.89
C GLY A 110 17.35 10.52 17.74
N ARG A 111 16.02 10.45 17.75
CA ARG A 111 15.20 9.90 16.67
C ARG A 111 14.73 11.05 15.78
N VAL A 112 15.05 10.97 14.49
CA VAL A 112 14.76 12.00 13.48
C VAL A 112 13.78 11.44 12.46
N ALA A 113 12.56 11.95 12.42
CA ALA A 113 11.52 11.51 11.49
C ALA A 113 11.06 12.67 10.61
N PHE A 114 10.88 12.40 9.32
CA PHE A 114 10.38 13.36 8.33
C PHE A 114 9.52 12.64 7.30
N ASN A 115 8.49 13.33 6.79
CA ASN A 115 7.56 12.81 5.79
C ASN A 115 7.98 13.12 4.35
N GLU A 116 9.05 13.89 4.17
CA GLU A 116 9.62 14.25 2.87
C GLU A 116 11.13 14.42 2.99
N VAL A 117 11.86 14.04 1.94
CA VAL A 117 13.33 14.14 1.90
C VAL A 117 13.73 15.45 1.21
N THR A 118 13.37 16.58 1.82
CA THR A 118 13.74 17.93 1.36
C THR A 118 14.84 18.50 2.25
N LYS A 119 15.66 19.43 1.72
CA LYS A 119 16.74 20.06 2.50
C LYS A 119 16.19 20.71 3.77
N ARG A 120 15.04 21.38 3.68
CA ARG A 120 14.39 22.03 4.82
C ARG A 120 13.92 21.01 5.85
N ALA A 121 13.09 20.05 5.44
CA ALA A 121 12.53 19.05 6.37
C ALA A 121 13.61 18.25 7.09
N VAL A 122 14.70 17.90 6.40
CA VAL A 122 15.83 17.16 6.99
C VAL A 122 16.59 18.00 8.03
N ASN A 123 16.88 19.28 7.73
CA ASN A 123 17.57 20.14 8.69
C ASN A 123 16.70 20.45 9.91
N ASP A 124 15.41 20.74 9.70
CA ASP A 124 14.44 21.01 10.77
C ASP A 124 14.30 19.79 11.70
N ALA A 125 14.19 18.58 11.13
CA ALA A 125 14.05 17.35 11.89
C ALA A 125 15.32 16.97 12.68
N VAL A 126 16.52 17.25 12.14
CA VAL A 126 17.79 17.02 12.87
C VAL A 126 17.98 18.04 14.00
N ALA A 127 17.47 19.26 13.85
CA ALA A 127 17.51 20.28 14.90
C ALA A 127 16.56 19.98 16.08
N GLN A 128 15.52 19.17 15.86
CA GLN A 128 14.52 18.80 16.87
C GLN A 128 14.36 17.27 16.95
N PRO A 129 15.39 16.53 17.40
CA PRO A 129 15.27 15.10 17.59
C PRO A 129 14.29 14.80 18.72
N ARG A 130 13.51 13.73 18.56
CA ARG A 130 12.66 13.18 19.62
C ARG A 130 13.28 11.92 20.21
N GLU A 131 12.69 11.39 21.26
CA GLU A 131 13.00 10.04 21.73
C GLU A 131 12.31 8.97 20.86
N LEU A 132 12.76 7.72 21.00
CA LEU A 132 12.09 6.58 20.39
C LEU A 132 10.70 6.41 21.00
N SER A 133 9.71 6.17 20.13
CA SER A 133 8.33 5.95 20.55
C SER A 133 8.15 4.49 20.98
N GLN A 134 7.99 4.27 22.27
CA GLN A 134 7.76 2.94 22.81
C GLN A 134 6.46 2.33 22.27
N ASP A 135 5.43 3.13 22.02
CA ASP A 135 4.16 2.65 21.46
C ASP A 135 4.32 2.09 20.03
N LEU A 136 5.08 2.80 19.18
CA LEU A 136 5.35 2.34 17.81
C LEU A 136 6.22 1.09 17.80
N ILE A 137 7.21 1.02 18.69
CA ILE A 137 8.05 -0.17 18.89
C ILE A 137 7.17 -1.34 19.32
N ASN A 138 6.41 -1.18 20.40
CA ASN A 138 5.52 -2.22 20.94
C ASN A 138 4.50 -2.69 19.90
N ALA A 139 3.95 -1.78 19.10
CA ALA A 139 3.04 -2.14 18.02
C ALA A 139 3.71 -3.02 16.94
N GLN A 140 4.96 -2.73 16.58
CA GLN A 140 5.72 -3.54 15.63
C GLN A 140 6.12 -4.89 16.24
N LEU A 141 6.59 -4.90 17.48
CA LEU A 141 6.96 -6.09 18.24
C LEU A 141 5.78 -7.06 18.43
N ALA A 142 4.63 -6.54 18.86
CA ALA A 142 3.40 -7.32 18.99
C ALA A 142 2.97 -7.94 17.64
N ARG A 143 3.04 -7.17 16.56
CA ARG A 143 2.78 -7.68 15.21
C ARG A 143 3.77 -8.80 14.86
N ARG A 144 5.07 -8.63 15.13
CA ARG A 144 6.11 -9.60 14.82
C ARG A 144 5.92 -10.91 15.60
N ALA A 145 5.63 -10.82 16.90
CA ALA A 145 5.32 -11.95 17.76
C ALA A 145 4.08 -12.70 17.26
N LEU A 146 3.00 -11.99 16.95
CA LEU A 146 1.76 -12.58 16.44
C LEU A 146 1.97 -13.31 15.11
N ASP A 147 2.66 -12.69 14.16
CA ASP A 147 2.92 -13.29 12.86
C ASP A 147 3.83 -14.53 12.99
N TYR A 148 4.82 -14.51 13.90
CA TYR A 148 5.66 -15.67 14.22
C TYR A 148 4.83 -16.81 14.84
N LEU A 149 4.05 -16.53 15.88
CA LEU A 149 3.26 -17.57 16.58
C LEU A 149 2.23 -18.22 15.65
N VAL A 150 1.54 -17.44 14.80
CA VAL A 150 0.60 -18.00 13.82
C VAL A 150 1.33 -18.84 12.77
N GLY A 151 2.40 -18.30 12.18
CA GLY A 151 3.14 -19.00 11.13
C GLY A 151 3.78 -20.28 11.62
N PHE A 152 4.47 -20.21 12.77
CA PHE A 152 5.21 -21.34 13.34
C PHE A 152 4.28 -22.46 13.80
N ASN A 153 3.16 -22.14 14.45
CA ASN A 153 2.24 -23.16 14.97
C ASN A 153 1.34 -23.77 13.88
N LEU A 154 0.90 -22.99 12.88
CA LEU A 154 -0.06 -23.49 11.88
C LEU A 154 0.60 -24.09 10.62
N SER A 155 1.79 -23.64 10.22
CA SER A 155 2.43 -24.17 9.00
C SER A 155 2.71 -25.68 9.05
N PRO A 156 3.19 -26.27 10.17
CA PRO A 156 3.35 -27.73 10.29
C PRO A 156 2.05 -28.50 10.11
N LEU A 157 0.93 -27.95 10.58
CA LEU A 157 -0.39 -28.55 10.38
C LEU A 157 -0.77 -28.55 8.89
N LEU A 158 -0.55 -27.44 8.18
CA LEU A 158 -0.78 -27.36 6.74
C LEU A 158 0.09 -28.35 5.95
N TRP A 159 1.33 -28.56 6.38
CA TRP A 159 2.22 -29.54 5.76
C TRP A 159 1.72 -30.97 5.90
N LYS A 160 1.17 -31.30 7.08
CA LYS A 160 0.62 -32.64 7.37
C LYS A 160 -0.72 -32.88 6.67
N LYS A 161 -1.54 -31.84 6.50
CA LYS A 161 -2.92 -31.96 6.01
C LYS A 161 -3.13 -31.63 4.54
N ILE A 162 -2.25 -30.82 3.93
CA ILE A 162 -2.43 -30.33 2.56
C ILE A 162 -1.19 -30.63 1.72
N ARG A 163 -0.09 -29.91 1.94
CA ARG A 163 1.17 -30.07 1.18
C ARG A 163 2.35 -29.47 1.96
N ARG A 164 3.49 -30.16 1.94
CA ARG A 164 4.75 -29.62 2.47
C ARG A 164 5.13 -28.31 1.76
N GLY A 165 5.68 -27.36 2.52
CA GLY A 165 6.14 -26.06 1.99
C GLY A 165 5.08 -24.95 1.94
N LEU A 166 3.85 -25.21 2.41
CA LEU A 166 2.83 -24.16 2.56
C LEU A 166 3.12 -23.26 3.77
N SER A 167 2.75 -21.99 3.70
CA SER A 167 2.84 -21.06 4.82
C SER A 167 1.45 -20.69 5.31
N ALA A 168 1.29 -20.65 6.64
CA ALA A 168 0.13 -20.04 7.27
C ALA A 168 0.46 -18.59 7.61
N GLY A 169 -0.45 -17.67 7.32
CA GLY A 169 -0.23 -16.25 7.59
C GLY A 169 -1.53 -15.56 7.96
N ARG A 170 -1.53 -14.86 9.09
CA ARG A 170 -2.73 -14.20 9.64
C ARG A 170 -3.41 -13.24 8.66
N VAL A 171 -2.64 -12.57 7.80
CA VAL A 171 -3.17 -11.65 6.76
C VAL A 171 -3.30 -12.33 5.40
N GLN A 172 -2.39 -13.25 5.07
CA GLN A 172 -2.38 -13.95 3.78
C GLN A 172 -3.58 -14.90 3.63
N SER A 173 -3.94 -15.62 4.70
CA SER A 173 -5.03 -16.60 4.66
C SER A 173 -6.41 -15.94 4.46
N PRO A 174 -6.79 -14.85 5.15
CA PRO A 174 -8.01 -14.11 4.83
C PRO A 174 -8.02 -13.51 3.41
N ALA A 175 -6.88 -12.99 2.93
CA ALA A 175 -6.81 -12.45 1.57
C ALA A 175 -7.03 -13.55 0.51
N LEU A 176 -6.44 -14.73 0.70
CA LEU A 176 -6.70 -15.90 -0.15
C LEU A 176 -8.17 -16.32 -0.06
N ARG A 177 -8.76 -16.32 1.14
CA ARG A 177 -10.17 -16.64 1.35
C ARG A 177 -11.10 -15.73 0.54
N LEU A 178 -10.84 -14.42 0.49
CA LEU A 178 -11.65 -13.49 -0.30
C LEU A 178 -11.65 -13.84 -1.81
N ILE A 179 -10.50 -14.30 -2.32
CA ILE A 179 -10.38 -14.72 -3.73
C ILE A 179 -11.16 -16.02 -3.95
N VAL A 180 -10.99 -17.00 -3.05
CA VAL A 180 -11.68 -18.30 -3.13
C VAL A 180 -13.20 -18.13 -3.02
N GLU A 181 -13.68 -17.29 -2.10
CA GLU A 181 -15.10 -17.01 -1.95
C GLU A 181 -15.69 -16.37 -3.22
N ARG A 182 -14.97 -15.43 -3.84
CA ARG A 182 -15.37 -14.87 -5.14
C ARG A 182 -15.41 -15.93 -6.25
N GLU A 183 -14.42 -16.81 -6.31
CA GLU A 183 -14.41 -17.89 -7.32
C GLU A 183 -15.58 -18.85 -7.11
N MET A 184 -15.87 -19.21 -5.85
CA MET A 184 -17.04 -20.03 -5.52
C MET A 184 -18.37 -19.34 -5.87
N GLU A 185 -18.47 -18.02 -5.74
CA GLU A 185 -19.63 -17.25 -6.21
C GLU A 185 -19.79 -17.36 -7.73
N ILE A 186 -18.69 -17.29 -8.49
CA ILE A 186 -18.66 -17.42 -9.96
C ILE A 186 -19.04 -18.84 -10.38
N GLU A 187 -18.48 -19.87 -9.76
CA GLU A 187 -18.79 -21.27 -10.07
C GLU A 187 -20.26 -21.63 -9.76
N LYS A 188 -20.83 -21.05 -8.70
CA LYS A 188 -22.24 -21.23 -8.33
C LYS A 188 -23.19 -20.36 -9.15
N PHE A 189 -22.67 -19.40 -9.92
CA PHE A 189 -23.49 -18.52 -10.73
C PHE A 189 -24.19 -19.34 -11.81
N LYS A 190 -25.52 -19.32 -11.82
CA LYS A 190 -26.34 -19.92 -12.88
C LYS A 190 -26.76 -18.82 -13.85
N PRO A 191 -26.17 -18.74 -15.06
CA PRO A 191 -26.56 -17.74 -16.05
C PRO A 191 -28.04 -17.86 -16.37
N ARG A 192 -28.71 -16.71 -16.46
CA ARG A 192 -30.11 -16.62 -16.84
C ARG A 192 -30.20 -15.75 -18.07
N GLU A 193 -30.78 -16.31 -19.12
CA GLU A 193 -31.06 -15.59 -20.34
C GLU A 193 -32.03 -14.42 -20.07
N TYR A 194 -31.70 -13.27 -20.64
CA TYR A 194 -32.59 -12.13 -20.73
C TYR A 194 -32.26 -11.29 -21.95
N TRP A 195 -33.27 -10.56 -22.41
CA TRP A 195 -33.17 -9.71 -23.59
C TRP A 195 -33.47 -8.26 -23.21
N SER A 196 -32.70 -7.35 -23.80
CA SER A 196 -33.03 -5.93 -23.83
C SER A 196 -33.42 -5.55 -25.25
N ILE A 197 -34.47 -4.74 -25.37
CA ILE A 197 -34.88 -4.15 -26.64
C ILE A 197 -34.37 -2.71 -26.66
N GLU A 198 -33.59 -2.40 -27.67
CA GLU A 198 -33.02 -1.07 -27.91
C GLU A 198 -33.51 -0.56 -29.27
N ALA A 199 -33.72 0.75 -29.37
CA ALA A 199 -34.12 1.42 -30.59
C ALA A 199 -33.10 2.53 -30.90
N GLU A 200 -32.59 2.52 -32.12
CA GLU A 200 -31.84 3.64 -32.68
C GLU A 200 -32.82 4.65 -33.26
N LEU A 201 -32.74 5.89 -32.80
CA LEU A 201 -33.70 6.95 -33.09
C LEU A 201 -32.99 8.14 -33.68
N GLU A 202 -33.59 8.76 -34.70
CA GLU A 202 -33.21 10.09 -35.14
C GLU A 202 -34.16 11.14 -34.54
N ALA A 203 -33.61 12.13 -33.84
CA ALA A 203 -34.36 13.27 -33.34
C ALA A 203 -33.72 14.59 -33.79
N GLY A 204 -34.56 15.59 -34.09
CA GLY A 204 -34.11 16.94 -34.48
C GLY A 204 -34.79 17.47 -35.74
N LEU A 205 -34.59 18.76 -36.00
CA LEU A 205 -35.09 19.43 -37.23
C LEU A 205 -34.17 19.09 -38.41
N LYS A 206 -34.69 19.15 -39.65
CA LYS A 206 -34.05 18.69 -40.91
C LYS A 206 -32.56 19.00 -41.10
N LYS A 207 -32.00 20.05 -40.46
CA LYS A 207 -30.59 20.47 -40.58
C LYS A 207 -29.68 20.07 -39.40
N LYS A 208 -30.22 19.46 -38.34
CA LYS A 208 -29.48 18.97 -37.15
C LYS A 208 -30.15 17.69 -36.63
N LYS A 209 -30.03 16.60 -37.40
CA LYS A 209 -30.41 15.26 -36.93
C LYS A 209 -29.37 14.76 -35.94
N GLN A 210 -29.82 14.18 -34.83
CA GLN A 210 -28.96 13.49 -33.87
C GLN A 210 -29.48 12.07 -33.69
N THR A 211 -28.56 11.11 -33.68
CA THR A 211 -28.83 9.73 -33.33
C THR A 211 -28.89 9.58 -31.81
N LEU A 212 -29.89 8.84 -31.33
CA LEU A 212 -30.14 8.56 -29.93
C LEU A 212 -30.45 7.07 -29.78
N ASN A 213 -29.84 6.41 -28.80
CA ASN A 213 -30.22 5.05 -28.42
C ASN A 213 -31.20 5.10 -27.25
N ALA A 214 -32.33 4.41 -27.40
CA ALA A 214 -33.33 4.27 -26.35
C ALA A 214 -33.48 2.79 -25.97
N LYS A 215 -33.49 2.50 -24.67
CA LYS A 215 -33.76 1.16 -24.14
C LYS A 215 -35.21 1.06 -23.68
N LEU A 216 -35.89 -0.02 -24.02
CA LEU A 216 -37.24 -0.29 -23.54
C LEU A 216 -37.26 -0.41 -22.01
N THR A 217 -38.11 0.37 -21.36
CA THR A 217 -38.26 0.36 -19.89
C THR A 217 -39.61 -0.15 -19.41
N HIS A 218 -40.64 -0.06 -20.25
CA HIS A 218 -42.01 -0.46 -19.95
C HIS A 218 -42.61 -1.16 -21.17
N LEU A 219 -43.39 -2.22 -20.93
CA LEU A 219 -44.18 -2.92 -21.95
C LEU A 219 -45.55 -3.21 -21.35
N ASP A 220 -46.63 -2.95 -22.11
CA ASP A 220 -48.01 -3.16 -21.68
C ASP A 220 -48.33 -2.50 -20.31
N GLY A 221 -47.83 -1.28 -20.10
CA GLY A 221 -47.99 -0.53 -18.85
C GLY A 221 -47.19 -1.05 -17.66
N LYS A 222 -46.44 -2.15 -17.82
CA LYS A 222 -45.61 -2.74 -16.75
C LYS A 222 -44.16 -2.33 -16.92
N LYS A 223 -43.53 -1.93 -15.81
CA LYS A 223 -42.09 -1.66 -15.76
C LYS A 223 -41.33 -2.98 -15.93
N LEU A 224 -40.40 -3.02 -16.87
CA LEU A 224 -39.53 -4.16 -17.09
C LEU A 224 -38.43 -4.20 -16.04
N SER A 225 -38.20 -5.38 -15.48
CA SER A 225 -37.00 -5.73 -14.72
C SER A 225 -36.06 -6.54 -15.61
N GLN A 226 -34.85 -6.83 -15.11
CA GLN A 226 -33.80 -7.51 -15.88
C GLN A 226 -34.27 -8.81 -16.56
N PHE A 227 -35.14 -9.60 -15.92
CA PHE A 227 -35.61 -10.90 -16.42
C PHE A 227 -37.06 -10.88 -16.93
N SER A 228 -37.64 -9.71 -17.19
CA SER A 228 -39.02 -9.63 -17.73
C SER A 228 -39.13 -10.22 -19.13
N ILE A 229 -38.10 -10.04 -19.95
CA ILE A 229 -37.97 -10.66 -21.28
C ILE A 229 -36.85 -11.68 -21.18
N ASN A 230 -37.20 -12.95 -21.01
CA ASN A 230 -36.27 -14.03 -20.69
C ASN A 230 -36.18 -15.12 -21.77
N THR A 231 -36.75 -14.89 -22.94
CA THR A 231 -36.68 -15.77 -24.10
C THR A 231 -36.69 -14.95 -25.38
N GLU A 232 -36.06 -15.47 -26.43
CA GLU A 232 -36.07 -14.87 -27.77
C GLU A 232 -37.50 -14.61 -28.26
N ALA A 233 -38.41 -15.59 -28.14
CA ALA A 233 -39.80 -15.44 -28.57
C ALA A 233 -40.53 -14.25 -27.90
N LYS A 234 -40.26 -13.98 -26.62
CA LYS A 234 -40.81 -12.80 -25.93
C LYS A 234 -40.17 -11.51 -26.44
N ALA A 235 -38.88 -11.53 -26.74
CA ALA A 235 -38.15 -10.40 -27.30
C ALA A 235 -38.69 -10.03 -28.70
N SER A 236 -38.77 -11.01 -29.61
CA SER A 236 -39.30 -10.81 -30.96
C SER A 236 -40.75 -10.34 -30.94
N LYS A 237 -41.59 -10.90 -30.07
CA LYS A 237 -42.98 -10.45 -29.92
C LYS A 237 -43.06 -8.99 -29.45
N ALA A 238 -42.27 -8.63 -28.46
CA ALA A 238 -42.25 -7.27 -27.93
C ALA A 238 -41.70 -6.27 -28.98
N GLU A 239 -40.64 -6.63 -29.69
CA GLU A 239 -40.09 -5.84 -30.80
C GLU A 239 -41.14 -5.60 -31.90
N GLN A 240 -41.78 -6.67 -32.40
CA GLN A 240 -42.82 -6.56 -33.43
C GLN A 240 -43.98 -5.68 -32.98
N THR A 241 -44.46 -5.89 -31.74
CA THR A 241 -45.55 -5.09 -31.16
C THR A 241 -45.18 -3.61 -31.11
N LEU A 242 -43.95 -3.29 -30.68
CA LEU A 242 -43.46 -1.92 -30.60
C LEU A 242 -43.22 -1.29 -31.97
N ALA A 243 -42.66 -2.04 -32.93
CA ALA A 243 -42.42 -1.57 -34.29
C ALA A 243 -43.73 -1.21 -35.00
N LEU A 244 -44.74 -2.09 -34.86
CA LEU A 244 -46.10 -1.86 -35.37
C LEU A 244 -46.74 -0.64 -34.70
N ALA A 245 -46.67 -0.53 -33.37
CA ALA A 245 -47.27 0.58 -32.62
C ALA A 245 -46.57 1.93 -32.90
N ALA A 246 -45.25 1.92 -33.10
CA ALA A 246 -44.47 3.12 -33.40
C ALA A 246 -44.69 3.64 -34.82
N ASN A 247 -44.92 2.74 -35.79
CA ASN A 247 -45.04 3.09 -37.21
C ASN A 247 -43.89 4.04 -37.68
N GLY A 248 -42.66 3.67 -37.32
CA GLY A 248 -41.45 4.43 -37.64
C GLY A 248 -41.25 5.73 -36.85
N LYS A 249 -42.10 6.06 -35.86
CA LYS A 249 -41.99 7.30 -35.06
C LYS A 249 -42.28 7.06 -33.59
N LEU A 250 -41.41 7.55 -32.71
CA LEU A 250 -41.65 7.59 -31.26
C LEU A 250 -41.90 9.02 -30.79
N ARG A 251 -42.76 9.17 -29.78
CA ARG A 251 -43.06 10.46 -29.15
C ARG A 251 -42.31 10.60 -27.84
N VAL A 252 -41.62 11.73 -27.66
CA VAL A 252 -41.05 12.10 -26.36
C VAL A 252 -42.19 12.40 -25.38
N SER A 253 -42.31 11.59 -24.33
CA SER A 253 -43.34 11.76 -23.30
C SER A 253 -42.91 12.68 -22.16
N LYS A 254 -41.61 12.67 -21.80
CA LYS A 254 -41.06 13.47 -20.69
C LYS A 254 -39.59 13.80 -20.93
N VAL A 255 -39.21 15.03 -20.59
CA VAL A 255 -37.80 15.48 -20.55
C VAL A 255 -37.52 16.03 -19.16
N GLU A 256 -36.45 15.53 -18.52
CA GLU A 256 -36.04 15.98 -17.19
C GLU A 256 -34.58 16.45 -17.23
N LYS A 257 -34.33 17.69 -16.78
CA LYS A 257 -32.99 18.29 -16.74
C LYS A 257 -32.56 18.47 -15.29
N LYS A 258 -31.47 17.81 -14.90
CA LYS A 258 -30.89 17.93 -13.55
C LYS A 258 -29.48 18.45 -13.61
N LYS A 259 -29.16 19.42 -12.75
CA LYS A 259 -27.78 19.86 -12.51
C LYS A 259 -27.13 18.87 -11.54
N ARG A 260 -25.99 18.29 -11.93
CA ARG A 260 -25.17 17.44 -11.04
C ARG A 260 -23.84 18.13 -10.78
N LYS A 261 -23.40 18.16 -9.52
CA LYS A 261 -22.07 18.61 -9.11
C LYS A 261 -21.19 17.38 -8.89
N ARG A 262 -19.97 17.39 -9.40
CA ARG A 262 -18.95 16.37 -9.13
C ARG A 262 -17.80 17.05 -8.40
N ASN A 263 -17.50 16.58 -7.19
CA ASN A 263 -16.36 17.08 -6.43
C ASN A 263 -15.05 16.41 -6.92
N PRO A 264 -13.91 17.08 -6.81
CA PRO A 264 -12.61 16.48 -7.11
C PRO A 264 -12.32 15.30 -6.16
N ALA A 265 -11.43 14.40 -6.59
CA ALA A 265 -10.95 13.33 -5.74
C ALA A 265 -10.04 13.88 -4.63
N ALA A 266 -9.99 13.19 -3.48
CA ALA A 266 -9.04 13.49 -2.42
C ALA A 266 -7.59 13.24 -2.89
N PRO A 267 -6.59 13.83 -2.20
CA PRO A 267 -5.19 13.45 -2.39
C PRO A 267 -4.95 11.96 -2.18
N PHE A 268 -3.86 11.44 -2.73
CA PHE A 268 -3.54 10.02 -2.66
C PHE A 268 -3.12 9.57 -1.26
N THR A 269 -3.75 8.48 -0.83
CA THR A 269 -3.27 7.57 0.22
C THR A 269 -2.62 6.35 -0.44
N THR A 270 -1.98 5.47 0.33
CA THR A 270 -1.34 4.26 -0.24
C THR A 270 -2.33 3.40 -1.03
N SER A 271 -3.54 3.19 -0.49
CA SER A 271 -4.55 2.32 -1.11
C SER A 271 -5.11 2.91 -2.40
N THR A 272 -5.39 4.21 -2.42
CA THR A 272 -5.93 4.91 -3.60
C THR A 272 -4.87 5.08 -4.70
N LEU A 273 -3.61 5.32 -4.33
CA LEU A 273 -2.48 5.35 -5.26
C LEU A 273 -2.32 3.99 -5.97
N GLN A 274 -2.34 2.89 -5.20
CA GLN A 274 -2.21 1.54 -5.77
C GLN A 274 -3.37 1.20 -6.71
N GLN A 275 -4.61 1.54 -6.34
CA GLN A 275 -5.79 1.32 -7.18
C GLN A 275 -5.72 2.12 -8.49
N GLU A 276 -5.39 3.41 -8.43
CA GLU A 276 -5.30 4.25 -9.62
C GLU A 276 -4.13 3.86 -10.53
N ALA A 277 -2.98 3.47 -9.96
CA ALA A 277 -1.84 2.98 -10.73
C ALA A 277 -2.15 1.65 -11.44
N ALA A 278 -2.88 0.73 -10.79
CA ALA A 278 -3.34 -0.50 -11.44
C ALA A 278 -4.32 -0.20 -12.58
N ARG A 279 -5.30 0.68 -12.34
CA ARG A 279 -6.34 1.02 -13.32
C ARG A 279 -5.83 1.82 -14.52
N LYS A 280 -4.94 2.79 -14.30
CA LYS A 280 -4.50 3.75 -15.33
C LYS A 280 -3.18 3.38 -15.99
N LEU A 281 -2.27 2.74 -15.24
CA LEU A 281 -0.90 2.45 -15.70
C LEU A 281 -0.63 0.95 -15.84
N GLY A 282 -1.57 0.07 -15.45
CA GLY A 282 -1.38 -1.37 -15.47
C GLY A 282 -0.29 -1.85 -14.50
N PHE A 283 0.05 -1.06 -13.48
CA PHE A 283 1.10 -1.43 -12.52
C PHE A 283 0.58 -2.41 -11.48
N THR A 284 1.41 -3.41 -11.16
CA THR A 284 1.19 -4.22 -9.95
C THR A 284 1.45 -3.38 -8.71
N THR A 285 0.84 -3.74 -7.58
CA THR A 285 1.06 -3.05 -6.29
C THR A 285 2.54 -2.97 -5.94
N ARG A 286 3.30 -4.05 -6.18
CA ARG A 286 4.76 -4.10 -5.98
C ARG A 286 5.49 -3.06 -6.83
N LYS A 287 5.15 -2.95 -8.12
CA LYS A 287 5.78 -1.97 -9.02
C LYS A 287 5.45 -0.55 -8.57
N THR A 288 4.19 -0.27 -8.24
CA THR A 288 3.76 1.05 -7.72
C THR A 288 4.55 1.45 -6.48
N MET A 289 4.65 0.56 -5.49
CA MET A 289 5.39 0.87 -4.26
C MET A 289 6.90 1.00 -4.48
N SER A 290 7.48 0.21 -5.38
CA SER A 290 8.90 0.33 -5.72
C SER A 290 9.22 1.67 -6.38
N VAL A 291 8.37 2.14 -7.30
CA VAL A 291 8.52 3.45 -7.94
C VAL A 291 8.30 4.57 -6.93
N ALA A 292 7.26 4.48 -6.10
CA ALA A 292 6.99 5.47 -5.06
C ALA A 292 8.15 5.58 -4.04
N GLN A 293 8.77 4.47 -3.64
CA GLN A 293 9.97 4.48 -2.78
C GLN A 293 11.10 5.29 -3.42
N GLN A 294 11.38 5.07 -4.71
CA GLN A 294 12.44 5.79 -5.43
C GLN A 294 12.14 7.29 -5.52
N LEU A 295 10.88 7.65 -5.78
CA LEU A 295 10.44 9.05 -5.81
C LEU A 295 10.56 9.70 -4.43
N TYR A 296 10.29 8.97 -3.35
CA TYR A 296 10.42 9.47 -1.97
C TYR A 296 11.88 9.64 -1.54
N GLU A 297 12.73 8.62 -1.72
CA GLU A 297 14.12 8.61 -1.24
C GLU A 297 15.05 9.53 -2.03
N GLY A 298 14.70 9.75 -3.30
CA GLY A 298 15.37 10.68 -4.18
C GLY A 298 15.71 10.08 -5.54
N THR A 299 15.45 10.86 -6.59
CA THR A 299 15.83 10.55 -7.96
C THR A 299 16.88 11.54 -8.43
N ASP A 300 17.85 11.09 -9.24
CA ASP A 300 18.87 11.97 -9.84
C ASP A 300 18.25 12.76 -11.00
N LEU A 301 18.17 14.08 -10.84
CA LEU A 301 17.66 15.02 -11.81
C LEU A 301 18.75 16.06 -12.10
N GLY A 302 19.42 15.92 -13.25
CA GLY A 302 20.42 16.89 -13.69
C GLY A 302 21.63 17.04 -12.75
N GLY A 303 22.02 15.97 -12.05
CA GLY A 303 23.13 15.98 -11.09
C GLY A 303 22.71 16.28 -9.64
N GLU A 304 21.41 16.49 -9.40
CA GLU A 304 20.86 16.66 -8.07
C GLU A 304 19.93 15.50 -7.68
N THR A 305 20.23 14.83 -6.57
CA THR A 305 19.30 13.85 -5.99
C THR A 305 18.24 14.57 -5.16
N VAL A 306 16.97 14.46 -5.55
CA VAL A 306 15.84 15.17 -4.92
C VAL A 306 14.66 14.22 -4.68
N GLY A 307 14.06 14.29 -3.49
CA GLY A 307 12.79 13.63 -3.18
C GLY A 307 11.62 14.35 -3.85
N LEU A 308 10.82 13.61 -4.62
CA LEU A 308 9.76 14.14 -5.49
C LEU A 308 8.35 14.02 -4.90
N ILE A 309 8.17 13.14 -3.91
CA ILE A 309 6.89 12.94 -3.23
C ILE A 309 7.08 12.85 -1.72
N THR A 310 6.00 13.06 -0.98
CA THR A 310 5.93 12.74 0.44
C THR A 310 5.89 11.23 0.66
N TYR A 311 5.98 10.81 1.92
CA TYR A 311 6.00 9.41 2.31
C TYR A 311 4.80 8.64 1.78
N MET A 312 5.08 7.53 1.08
CA MET A 312 4.09 6.78 0.29
C MET A 312 3.31 5.74 1.10
N ARG A 313 3.63 5.52 2.38
CA ARG A 313 2.90 4.64 3.30
C ARG A 313 2.10 5.51 4.28
N THR A 314 0.88 5.86 3.89
CA THR A 314 -0.03 6.74 4.60
C THR A 314 -1.49 6.33 4.35
N ASP A 315 -2.34 6.52 5.35
CA ASP A 315 -3.77 6.24 5.35
C ASP A 315 -4.64 7.51 5.29
#